data_AF-A0A512BZP6-F1
#
_entry.id   AF-A0A512BZP6-F1
#
_cell.length_a   1.000
_cell.length_b   1.000
_cell.length_c   1.000
_cell.angle_alpha   90.00
_cell.angle_beta   90.00
_cell.angle_gamma   90.00
#
_symmetry.space_group_name_H-M   'P 1'
#
loop_
_entity.id
_entity.type
_entity.pdbx_description
1 polymer ?
#
loop_
_entity_poly.entity_id
_entity_poly.type
_entity_poly.pdbx_seq_one_letter_code
_entity_poly.pdbx_strand_id
1 'polypeptide(L)'
;MHPAIIQDIDWVLLHEAQRFPDPVRRGWRLLISAWTDRRTDPSRRKYEIEQQADQEGWTASLIRAVADMYRPKLTVRPTLGPPHPLIWVDEGQPDDIVHVDVDYPHPHESMNLPDEFLGYAIECFRSNLDLAIALECEISGTDRIYLQTSRGPDDGPELSENSYGLTGPIIHFQKLMTRLANVDLEAARDQVRSWPSRDEYVFARLRIWAAGAGLLDPGEAGATFLSLSDRVFWGSVHNRDLLYALRDRWADLSLNDRKALEQRLLTGSYPWSVDVPGEREEASARDRLSRLHWLSTYGVAFTFNIDETMQTLRSVAPRWTTHEGNAAAVSNAPEVFSISTDTRPDPILEAPVPEILRRAKEVGRLDFAARIEREPFRGLAIQKPVRALGALTHAARSGDAPRWAWSAFLRGETRPSDSLRMIAVIVGRLQRLPPPPRSSRHCLPGLRLDEGYS
;
A
#
# COMPACT_ATOMS: atom_id res chain seq x y z
N MET A 1 6.95 -9.03 -27.69
CA MET A 1 7.95 -8.61 -28.70
C MET A 1 8.75 -9.83 -29.15
N HIS A 2 9.17 -9.92 -30.41
CA HIS A 2 9.88 -11.11 -30.92
C HIS A 2 11.29 -11.21 -30.30
N PRO A 3 11.77 -12.41 -29.88
CA PRO A 3 13.07 -12.55 -29.20
C PRO A 3 14.25 -11.94 -29.96
N ALA A 4 14.28 -12.08 -31.28
CA ALA A 4 15.36 -11.53 -32.11
C ALA A 4 15.47 -9.99 -31.98
N ILE A 5 14.34 -9.28 -31.92
CA ILE A 5 14.36 -7.81 -31.80
C ILE A 5 14.85 -7.40 -30.41
N ILE A 6 14.53 -8.17 -29.37
CA ILE A 6 15.04 -7.94 -28.01
C ILE A 6 16.57 -8.09 -27.99
N GLN A 7 17.10 -9.14 -28.63
CA GLN A 7 18.54 -9.38 -28.74
C GLN A 7 19.27 -8.27 -29.49
N ASP A 8 18.71 -7.79 -30.61
CA ASP A 8 19.31 -6.69 -31.38
C ASP A 8 19.37 -5.39 -30.56
N ILE A 9 18.31 -5.07 -29.83
CA ILE A 9 18.26 -3.88 -28.96
C ILE A 9 19.29 -4.01 -27.83
N ASP A 10 19.35 -5.15 -27.16
CA ASP A 10 20.31 -5.39 -26.09
C ASP A 10 21.76 -5.28 -26.59
N TRP A 11 22.04 -5.85 -27.76
CA TRP A 11 23.35 -5.76 -28.40
C TRP A 11 23.75 -4.31 -28.67
N VAL A 12 22.85 -3.50 -29.24
CA VAL A 12 23.11 -2.07 -29.51
C VAL A 12 23.32 -1.28 -28.22
N LEU A 13 22.53 -1.54 -27.17
CA LEU A 13 22.69 -0.87 -25.88
C LEU A 13 24.02 -1.16 -25.20
N LEU A 14 24.56 -2.37 -25.38
CA LEU A 14 25.85 -2.79 -24.84
C LEU A 14 27.03 -2.21 -25.63
N HIS A 15 26.97 -2.23 -26.97
CA HIS A 15 28.11 -1.85 -27.83
C HIS A 15 28.13 -0.37 -28.21
N GLU A 16 26.97 0.29 -28.24
CA GLU A 16 26.83 1.72 -28.55
C GLU A 16 26.38 2.54 -27.34
N ALA A 17 26.84 2.18 -26.12
CA ALA A 17 26.38 2.82 -24.89
C ALA A 17 26.53 4.36 -24.87
N GLN A 18 27.53 4.91 -25.55
CA GLN A 18 27.76 6.37 -25.65
C GLN A 18 26.67 7.11 -26.46
N ARG A 19 25.90 6.39 -27.29
CA ARG A 19 24.83 6.95 -28.11
C ARG A 19 23.58 7.28 -27.30
N PHE A 20 23.41 6.67 -26.12
CA PHE A 20 22.17 6.72 -25.35
C PHE A 20 22.41 7.27 -23.94
N PRO A 21 21.62 8.26 -23.49
CA PRO A 21 21.64 8.72 -22.10
C PRO A 21 21.34 7.58 -21.11
N ASP A 22 21.90 7.67 -19.91
CA ASP A 22 21.74 6.68 -18.84
C ASP A 22 20.26 6.32 -18.53
N PRO A 23 19.33 7.29 -18.44
CA PRO A 23 17.91 6.98 -18.22
C PRO A 23 17.30 6.12 -19.34
N VAL A 24 17.67 6.38 -20.59
CA VAL A 24 17.20 5.60 -21.74
C VAL A 24 17.74 4.17 -21.70
N ARG A 25 19.03 4.00 -21.37
CA ARG A 25 19.64 2.67 -21.21
C ARG A 25 19.00 1.89 -20.07
N ARG A 26 18.77 2.55 -18.92
CA ARG A 26 18.09 1.94 -17.76
C ARG A 26 16.66 1.53 -18.11
N GLY A 27 15.88 2.39 -18.76
CA GLY A 27 14.50 2.09 -19.18
C GLY A 27 14.42 0.89 -20.11
N TRP A 28 15.31 0.80 -21.12
CA TRP A 28 15.35 -0.37 -22.00
C TRP A 28 15.74 -1.66 -21.29
N ARG A 29 16.71 -1.63 -20.37
CA ARG A 29 17.07 -2.81 -19.57
C ARG A 29 15.87 -3.33 -18.77
N LEU A 30 15.12 -2.44 -18.12
CA LEU A 30 13.93 -2.82 -17.35
C LEU A 30 12.83 -3.42 -18.25
N LEU A 31 12.61 -2.84 -19.44
CA LEU A 31 11.67 -3.39 -20.44
C LEU A 31 12.10 -4.77 -20.93
N ILE A 32 13.38 -4.95 -21.25
CA ILE A 32 13.93 -6.23 -21.71
C ILE A 32 13.79 -7.29 -20.61
N SER A 33 14.12 -6.96 -19.35
CA SER A 33 13.94 -7.86 -18.21
C SER A 33 12.49 -8.32 -18.08
N ALA A 34 11.53 -7.39 -18.16
CA ALA A 34 10.11 -7.73 -18.08
C ALA A 34 9.60 -8.54 -19.29
N TRP A 35 10.10 -8.31 -20.50
CA TRP A 35 9.69 -9.05 -21.71
C TRP A 35 10.34 -10.43 -21.85
N THR A 36 11.48 -10.63 -21.20
CA THR A 36 12.21 -11.91 -21.24
C THR A 36 11.59 -12.92 -20.28
N ASP A 37 10.91 -12.46 -19.22
CA ASP A 37 10.12 -13.34 -18.36
C ASP A 37 8.89 -13.88 -19.10
N ARG A 38 8.95 -15.17 -19.44
CA ARG A 38 7.91 -15.91 -20.17
C ARG A 38 7.26 -17.01 -19.33
N ARG A 39 7.37 -16.92 -18.00
CA ARG A 39 6.79 -17.92 -17.12
C ARG A 39 5.28 -18.01 -17.33
N THR A 40 4.78 -19.25 -17.33
CA THR A 40 3.36 -19.55 -17.47
C THR A 40 2.58 -19.05 -16.28
N ASP A 41 1.26 -18.91 -16.47
CA ASP A 41 0.33 -18.64 -15.38
C ASP A 41 0.56 -19.60 -14.19
N PRO A 42 0.72 -19.09 -12.95
CA PRO A 42 1.00 -19.92 -11.77
C PRO A 42 -0.09 -20.96 -11.49
N SER A 43 -1.36 -20.64 -11.73
CA SER A 43 -2.47 -21.56 -11.48
C SER A 43 -2.44 -22.72 -12.47
N ARG A 44 -2.13 -22.47 -13.74
CA ARG A 44 -1.91 -23.55 -14.72
C ARG A 44 -0.70 -24.41 -14.33
N ARG A 45 0.41 -23.77 -13.95
CA ARG A 45 1.65 -24.48 -13.61
C ARG A 45 1.48 -25.35 -12.37
N LYS A 46 0.65 -24.94 -11.41
CA LYS A 46 0.27 -25.73 -10.23
C LYS A 46 -0.27 -27.10 -10.63
N TYR A 47 -1.28 -27.15 -11.51
CA TYR A 47 -1.90 -28.41 -11.92
C TYR A 47 -0.93 -29.36 -12.63
N GLU A 48 0.01 -28.83 -13.42
CA GLU A 48 1.06 -29.63 -14.07
C GLU A 48 1.99 -30.29 -13.04
N ILE A 49 2.36 -29.55 -11.98
CA ILE A 49 3.21 -30.07 -10.89
C ILE A 49 2.46 -31.11 -10.06
N GLU A 50 1.20 -30.87 -9.72
CA GLU A 50 0.37 -31.83 -8.98
C GLU A 50 0.22 -33.14 -9.76
N GLN A 51 -0.08 -33.05 -11.05
CA GLN A 51 -0.17 -34.23 -11.92
C GLN A 51 1.14 -35.01 -11.98
N GLN A 52 2.29 -34.32 -12.02
CA GLN A 52 3.60 -34.98 -12.02
C GLN A 52 3.89 -35.64 -10.66
N ALA A 53 3.56 -34.97 -9.56
CA ALA A 53 3.72 -35.50 -8.21
C ALA A 53 2.85 -36.75 -7.98
N ASP A 54 1.64 -36.80 -8.53
CA ASP A 54 0.76 -37.97 -8.45
C ASP A 54 1.31 -39.18 -9.23
N GLN A 55 2.05 -38.94 -10.32
CA GLN A 55 2.60 -40.00 -11.17
C GLN A 55 3.96 -40.52 -10.68
N GLU A 56 4.83 -39.62 -10.25
CA GLU A 56 6.26 -39.91 -9.99
C GLU A 56 6.63 -39.79 -8.50
N GLY A 57 5.72 -39.28 -7.68
CA GLY A 57 6.00 -38.88 -6.30
C GLY A 57 6.64 -37.51 -6.20
N TRP A 58 6.77 -37.01 -4.97
CA TRP A 58 7.39 -35.72 -4.71
C TRP A 58 8.91 -35.81 -4.77
N THR A 59 9.52 -34.81 -5.41
CA THR A 59 10.98 -34.72 -5.58
C THR A 59 11.46 -33.29 -5.38
N ALA A 60 12.74 -33.12 -5.04
CA ALA A 60 13.34 -31.79 -4.87
C ALA A 60 13.26 -30.91 -6.14
N SER A 61 13.19 -31.49 -7.34
CA SER A 61 12.92 -30.73 -8.57
C SER A 61 11.50 -30.15 -8.61
N LEU A 62 10.50 -30.90 -8.14
CA LEU A 62 9.12 -30.41 -8.05
C LEU A 62 9.01 -29.29 -7.01
N ILE A 63 9.70 -29.41 -5.87
CA ILE A 63 9.74 -28.34 -4.86
C ILE A 63 10.34 -27.04 -5.42
N ARG A 64 11.44 -27.14 -6.17
CA ARG A 64 12.00 -25.97 -6.88
C ARG A 64 11.03 -25.40 -7.91
N ALA A 65 10.31 -26.25 -8.63
CA ALA A 65 9.30 -25.81 -9.58
C ALA A 65 8.15 -25.07 -8.88
N VAL A 66 7.74 -25.51 -7.68
CA VAL A 66 6.74 -24.80 -6.87
C VAL A 66 7.28 -23.44 -6.46
N ALA A 67 8.48 -23.37 -5.89
CA ALA A 67 9.08 -22.10 -5.51
C ALA A 67 9.26 -21.14 -6.71
N ASP A 68 9.59 -21.65 -7.90
CA ASP A 68 9.73 -20.83 -9.11
C ASP A 68 8.40 -20.19 -9.57
N MET A 69 7.25 -20.82 -9.28
CA MET A 69 5.94 -20.19 -9.52
C MET A 69 5.74 -18.92 -8.69
N TYR A 70 6.33 -18.88 -7.49
CA TYR A 70 6.25 -17.77 -6.55
C TYR A 70 7.39 -16.74 -6.71
N ARG A 71 8.31 -16.98 -7.64
CA ARG A 71 9.50 -16.15 -7.77
C ARG A 71 9.13 -14.74 -8.27
N PRO A 72 9.50 -13.67 -7.56
CA PRO A 72 9.14 -12.30 -7.92
C PRO A 72 9.70 -11.90 -9.28
N LYS A 73 9.04 -10.95 -9.95
CA LYS A 73 9.47 -10.42 -11.24
C LYS A 73 9.21 -8.93 -11.39
N LEU A 74 10.00 -8.31 -12.25
CA LEU A 74 9.75 -6.95 -12.69
C LEU A 74 8.59 -6.92 -13.67
N THR A 75 7.67 -5.99 -13.45
CA THR A 75 6.65 -5.61 -14.42
C THR A 75 6.83 -4.17 -14.81
N VAL A 76 6.54 -3.88 -16.08
CA VAL A 76 6.62 -2.53 -16.63
C VAL A 76 5.28 -2.18 -17.25
N ARG A 77 4.73 -1.05 -16.84
CA ARG A 77 3.46 -0.49 -17.35
C ARG A 77 3.69 0.95 -17.83
N PRO A 78 2.90 1.46 -18.78
CA PRO A 78 2.91 2.88 -19.09
C PRO A 78 2.52 3.70 -17.85
N THR A 79 3.20 4.81 -17.61
CA THR A 79 2.78 5.76 -16.57
C THR A 79 1.39 6.31 -16.90
N LEU A 80 0.56 6.56 -15.88
CA LEU A 80 -0.76 7.16 -16.07
C LEU A 80 -0.63 8.68 -16.27
N GLY A 81 -1.13 9.17 -17.40
CA GLY A 81 -1.16 10.60 -17.72
C GLY A 81 0.21 11.23 -17.94
N PRO A 82 1.11 10.63 -18.76
CA PRO A 82 2.34 11.31 -19.11
C PRO A 82 2.00 12.63 -19.80
N PRO A 83 2.74 13.72 -19.53
CA PRO A 83 2.51 14.99 -20.21
C PRO A 83 2.57 14.78 -21.72
N HIS A 84 1.73 15.50 -22.46
CA HIS A 84 1.62 15.34 -23.90
C HIS A 84 3.00 15.56 -24.57
N PRO A 85 3.42 14.75 -25.55
CA PRO A 85 4.79 14.81 -26.12
C PRO A 85 5.22 16.18 -26.64
N LEU A 86 4.27 17.00 -27.08
CA LEU A 86 4.52 18.38 -27.52
C LEU A 86 4.92 19.35 -26.39
N ILE A 87 4.79 18.96 -25.12
CA ILE A 87 5.16 19.76 -23.93
C ILE A 87 6.58 19.40 -23.46
N TRP A 88 7.15 18.26 -23.90
CA TRP A 88 8.47 17.78 -23.47
C TRP A 88 9.63 18.70 -23.90
N VAL A 89 9.41 19.56 -24.90
CA VAL A 89 10.43 20.48 -25.42
C VAL A 89 10.70 21.62 -24.42
N ASP A 90 9.70 22.03 -23.63
CA ASP A 90 9.78 23.18 -22.72
C ASP A 90 10.07 22.77 -21.26
N GLU A 91 9.64 21.57 -20.84
CA GLU A 91 9.78 21.09 -19.45
C GLU A 91 10.86 20.01 -19.28
N GLY A 92 11.53 19.61 -20.36
CA GLY A 92 12.40 18.44 -20.40
C GLY A 92 11.60 17.15 -20.57
N GLN A 93 12.29 16.07 -20.93
CA GLN A 93 11.66 14.75 -21.04
C GLN A 93 11.26 14.28 -19.63
N PRO A 94 10.00 13.85 -19.39
CA PRO A 94 9.62 13.31 -18.09
C PRO A 94 10.47 12.07 -17.80
N ASP A 95 11.10 12.04 -16.62
CA ASP A 95 11.92 10.90 -16.18
C ASP A 95 11.10 9.60 -16.05
N ASP A 96 9.77 9.70 -15.94
CA ASP A 96 8.84 8.58 -15.69
C ASP A 96 7.84 8.34 -16.83
N ILE A 97 8.32 7.95 -18.02
CA ILE A 97 7.45 7.46 -19.12
C ILE A 97 6.90 6.06 -18.81
N VAL A 98 7.64 5.28 -18.05
CA VAL A 98 7.30 3.91 -17.66
C VAL A 98 7.25 3.80 -16.13
N HIS A 99 6.24 3.10 -15.64
CA HIS A 99 6.12 2.70 -14.26
C HIS A 99 6.62 1.26 -14.13
N VAL A 100 7.62 1.06 -13.27
CA VAL A 100 8.23 -0.25 -13.00
C VAL A 100 7.85 -0.65 -11.58
N ASP A 101 7.44 -1.91 -11.42
CA ASP A 101 6.94 -2.46 -10.17
C ASP A 101 7.36 -3.93 -10.02
N VAL A 102 7.36 -4.46 -8.79
CA VAL A 102 7.61 -5.88 -8.53
C VAL A 102 6.27 -6.61 -8.42
N ASP A 103 6.08 -7.59 -9.29
CA ASP A 103 4.94 -8.51 -9.23
C ASP A 103 5.32 -9.78 -8.46
N TYR A 104 4.36 -10.26 -7.67
CA TYR A 104 4.49 -11.42 -6.79
C TYR A 104 3.52 -12.51 -7.24
N PRO A 105 3.86 -13.26 -8.30
CA PRO A 105 2.98 -14.29 -8.83
C PRO A 105 2.74 -15.38 -7.78
N HIS A 106 1.52 -15.90 -7.71
CA HIS A 106 1.18 -17.08 -6.92
C HIS A 106 -0.09 -17.71 -7.51
N PRO A 107 -0.32 -19.03 -7.30
CA PRO A 107 -1.59 -19.66 -7.69
C PRO A 107 -2.75 -19.11 -6.84
N HIS A 108 -3.98 -19.21 -7.34
CA HIS A 108 -5.17 -18.83 -6.58
C HIS A 108 -5.39 -19.68 -5.31
N GLU A 109 -4.96 -20.94 -5.37
CA GLU A 109 -5.02 -21.88 -4.26
C GLU A 109 -3.62 -22.42 -4.01
N SER A 110 -3.14 -22.32 -2.77
CA SER A 110 -1.84 -22.83 -2.35
C SER A 110 -1.75 -24.35 -2.57
N MET A 111 -0.53 -24.83 -2.77
CA MET A 111 -0.25 -26.26 -2.98
C MET A 111 0.13 -26.93 -1.65
N ASN A 112 -0.34 -28.17 -1.45
CA ASN A 112 -0.01 -28.95 -0.27
C ASN A 112 1.31 -29.68 -0.46
N LEU A 113 2.40 -29.08 0.03
CA LEU A 113 3.73 -29.70 0.05
C LEU A 113 3.80 -30.80 1.13
N PRO A 114 4.44 -31.95 0.85
CA PRO A 114 4.69 -32.96 1.88
C PRO A 114 5.64 -32.46 2.96
N ASP A 115 5.44 -32.93 4.19
CA ASP A 115 6.15 -32.43 5.36
C ASP A 115 7.67 -32.72 5.30
N GLU A 116 8.08 -33.84 4.68
CA GLU A 116 9.48 -34.22 4.47
C GLU A 116 10.28 -33.23 3.61
N PHE A 117 9.60 -32.41 2.79
CA PHE A 117 10.22 -31.41 1.93
C PHE A 117 10.10 -29.98 2.47
N LEU A 118 9.45 -29.76 3.61
CA LEU A 118 9.19 -28.40 4.13
C LEU A 118 10.47 -27.61 4.37
N GLY A 119 11.49 -28.23 4.96
CA GLY A 119 12.78 -27.56 5.20
C GLY A 119 13.40 -27.02 3.91
N TYR A 120 13.46 -27.86 2.87
CA TYR A 120 13.99 -27.46 1.57
C TYR A 120 13.12 -26.44 0.84
N ALA A 121 11.79 -26.57 0.95
CA ALA A 121 10.86 -25.59 0.41
C ALA A 121 11.10 -24.21 1.03
N ILE A 122 11.23 -24.12 2.35
CA ILE A 122 11.48 -22.88 3.08
C ILE A 122 12.77 -22.20 2.58
N GLU A 123 13.85 -22.94 2.33
CA GLU A 123 15.07 -22.37 1.75
C GLU A 123 14.85 -21.76 0.35
N CYS A 124 14.06 -22.43 -0.49
CA CYS A 124 13.71 -21.94 -1.81
C CYS A 124 12.85 -20.66 -1.73
N PHE A 125 11.84 -20.65 -0.85
CA PHE A 125 10.99 -19.47 -0.64
C PHE A 125 11.73 -18.32 0.04
N ARG A 126 12.69 -18.59 0.93
CA ARG A 126 13.59 -17.57 1.49
C ARG A 126 14.39 -16.90 0.38
N SER A 127 14.91 -17.68 -0.57
CA SER A 127 15.63 -17.14 -1.74
C SER A 127 14.75 -16.23 -2.59
N ASN A 128 13.44 -16.50 -2.66
CA ASN A 128 12.49 -15.61 -3.33
C ASN A 128 12.28 -14.29 -2.57
N LEU A 129 12.24 -14.32 -1.23
CA LEU A 129 12.18 -13.11 -0.41
C LEU A 129 13.46 -12.27 -0.56
N ASP A 130 14.63 -12.90 -0.57
CA ASP A 130 15.90 -12.22 -0.83
C ASP A 130 15.90 -11.53 -2.21
N LEU A 131 15.40 -12.23 -3.23
CA LEU A 131 15.24 -11.64 -4.57
C LEU A 131 14.23 -10.49 -4.58
N ALA A 132 13.12 -10.61 -3.85
CA ALA A 132 12.12 -9.55 -3.75
C ALA A 132 12.71 -8.27 -3.19
N ILE A 133 13.46 -8.37 -2.09
CA ILE A 133 14.15 -7.23 -1.47
C ILE A 133 15.11 -6.59 -2.47
N ALA A 134 15.91 -7.40 -3.18
CA ALA A 134 16.85 -6.89 -4.17
C ALA A 134 16.16 -6.12 -5.32
N LEU A 135 15.04 -6.64 -5.84
CA LEU A 135 14.28 -5.98 -6.90
C LEU A 135 13.62 -4.68 -6.44
N GLU A 136 13.07 -4.66 -5.22
CA GLU A 136 12.47 -3.46 -4.62
C GLU A 136 13.52 -2.35 -4.40
N CYS A 137 14.72 -2.71 -3.92
CA CYS A 137 15.84 -1.78 -3.81
C CYS A 137 16.30 -1.26 -5.19
N GLU A 138 16.33 -2.12 -6.21
CA GLU A 138 16.74 -1.74 -7.58
C GLU A 138 15.79 -0.71 -8.22
N ILE A 139 14.49 -0.85 -8.00
CA ILE A 139 13.47 0.06 -8.55
C ILE A 139 13.44 1.38 -7.77
N SER A 140 13.25 1.29 -6.45
CA SER A 140 13.03 2.49 -5.62
C SER A 140 14.32 3.30 -5.38
N GLY A 141 15.50 2.68 -5.54
CA GLY A 141 16.79 3.28 -5.19
C GLY A 141 16.96 3.51 -3.69
N THR A 142 16.07 2.93 -2.88
CA THR A 142 16.10 3.02 -1.42
C THR A 142 15.83 1.65 -0.82
N ASP A 143 16.24 1.44 0.42
CA ASP A 143 15.90 0.20 1.13
C ASP A 143 14.47 0.23 1.72
N ARG A 144 13.68 1.29 1.46
CA ARG A 144 12.33 1.43 2.03
C ARG A 144 11.33 0.57 1.27
N ILE A 145 10.85 -0.48 1.94
CA ILE A 145 9.82 -1.38 1.41
C ILE A 145 8.49 -1.13 2.13
N TYR A 146 7.44 -0.85 1.36
CA TYR A 146 6.10 -0.77 1.91
C TYR A 146 5.58 -2.17 2.23
N LEU A 147 5.08 -2.36 3.46
CA LEU A 147 4.48 -3.60 3.91
C LEU A 147 3.16 -3.31 4.62
N GLN A 148 2.13 -4.08 4.26
CA GLN A 148 0.94 -4.21 5.09
C GLN A 148 1.22 -5.11 6.30
N THR A 149 0.35 -5.04 7.30
CA THR A 149 0.39 -5.98 8.43
C THR A 149 0.35 -7.43 7.92
N SER A 150 1.24 -8.25 8.47
CA SER A 150 1.29 -9.71 8.22
C SER A 150 0.58 -10.49 9.32
N ARG A 151 -0.03 -9.78 10.27
CA ARG A 151 -0.75 -10.36 11.40
C ARG A 151 -2.24 -10.01 11.32
N GLY A 152 -3.07 -11.04 11.21
CA GLY A 152 -4.53 -10.91 11.25
C GLY A 152 -5.04 -10.38 12.61
N PRO A 153 -6.23 -9.78 12.65
CA PRO A 153 -6.92 -9.50 13.92
C PRO A 153 -7.25 -10.81 14.65
N ASP A 154 -7.29 -10.78 15.99
CA ASP A 154 -7.48 -12.00 16.81
C ASP A 154 -8.80 -12.73 16.48
N ASP A 155 -9.86 -11.99 16.16
CA ASP A 155 -11.20 -12.53 15.87
C ASP A 155 -11.61 -12.39 14.37
N GLY A 156 -10.67 -12.09 13.48
CA GLY A 156 -10.99 -11.94 12.06
C GLY A 156 -10.38 -13.02 11.17
N PRO A 157 -10.64 -12.94 9.85
CA PRO A 157 -10.16 -13.95 8.92
C PRO A 157 -8.63 -13.97 8.91
N GLU A 158 -8.08 -15.16 8.75
CA GLU A 158 -6.65 -15.33 8.50
C GLU A 158 -6.26 -14.50 7.26
N LEU A 159 -5.11 -13.84 7.32
CA LEU A 159 -4.63 -13.08 6.17
C LEU A 159 -4.31 -14.04 5.02
N SER A 160 -4.63 -13.60 3.82
CA SER A 160 -4.43 -14.39 2.60
C SER A 160 -3.15 -13.99 1.88
N GLU A 161 -2.64 -14.91 1.06
CA GLU A 161 -1.51 -14.65 0.16
C GLU A 161 -1.82 -13.56 -0.88
N ASN A 162 -3.11 -13.22 -1.10
CA ASN A 162 -3.54 -12.10 -1.95
C ASN A 162 -3.32 -10.71 -1.32
N SER A 163 -2.69 -10.63 -0.14
CA SER A 163 -2.30 -9.34 0.44
C SER A 163 -1.40 -8.57 -0.51
N TYR A 164 -1.52 -7.25 -0.49
CA TYR A 164 -0.86 -6.39 -1.47
C TYR A 164 0.67 -6.51 -1.40
N GLY A 165 1.30 -6.57 -2.57
CA GLY A 165 2.75 -6.53 -2.73
C GLY A 165 3.45 -7.65 -1.96
N LEU A 166 4.59 -7.32 -1.36
CA LEU A 166 5.46 -8.28 -0.67
C LEU A 166 4.84 -8.88 0.61
N THR A 167 3.74 -8.33 1.12
CA THR A 167 3.05 -8.89 2.28
C THR A 167 2.47 -10.28 1.98
N GLY A 168 1.98 -10.53 0.76
CA GLY A 168 1.47 -11.85 0.35
C GLY A 168 2.51 -12.97 0.48
N PRO A 169 3.68 -12.85 -0.16
CA PRO A 169 4.80 -13.79 0.00
C PRO A 169 5.27 -13.97 1.45
N ILE A 170 5.27 -12.90 2.27
CA ILE A 170 5.60 -12.99 3.70
C ILE A 170 4.59 -13.88 4.43
N ILE A 171 3.29 -13.70 4.19
CA ILE A 171 2.24 -14.52 4.80
C ILE A 171 2.39 -15.99 4.36
N HIS A 172 2.65 -16.24 3.08
CA HIS A 172 2.91 -17.61 2.58
C HIS A 172 4.09 -18.25 3.31
N PHE A 173 5.19 -17.51 3.45
CA PHE A 173 6.38 -17.98 4.15
C PHE A 173 6.11 -18.26 5.64
N GLN A 174 5.36 -17.39 6.33
CA GLN A 174 4.92 -17.59 7.71
C GLN A 174 4.10 -18.88 7.86
N LYS A 175 3.18 -19.15 6.92
CA LYS A 175 2.38 -20.39 6.91
C LYS A 175 3.25 -21.64 6.76
N LEU A 176 4.23 -21.63 5.86
CA LEU A 176 5.19 -22.73 5.71
C LEU A 176 6.04 -22.92 6.98
N MET A 177 6.51 -21.83 7.58
CA MET A 177 7.26 -21.85 8.83
C MET A 177 6.44 -22.41 10.01
N THR A 178 5.17 -22.03 10.14
CA THR A 178 4.26 -22.60 11.14
C THR A 178 4.05 -24.09 10.93
N ARG A 179 3.87 -24.53 9.67
CA ARG A 179 3.78 -25.96 9.35
C ARG A 179 5.07 -26.70 9.71
N LEU A 180 6.24 -26.16 9.38
CA LEU A 180 7.52 -26.75 9.77
C LEU A 180 7.62 -26.84 11.30
N ALA A 181 7.28 -25.79 12.04
CA ALA A 181 7.36 -25.79 13.50
C ALA A 181 6.47 -26.86 14.16
N ASN A 182 5.35 -27.23 13.53
CA ASN A 182 4.48 -28.31 14.00
C ASN A 182 5.07 -29.72 13.76
N VAL A 183 5.95 -29.86 12.77
CA VAL A 183 6.58 -31.13 12.39
C VAL A 183 7.95 -31.29 13.05
N ASP A 184 8.77 -30.24 12.96
CA ASP A 184 10.13 -30.13 13.48
C ASP A 184 10.39 -28.69 13.96
N LEU A 185 10.18 -28.48 15.27
CA LEU A 185 10.37 -27.18 15.90
C LEU A 185 11.83 -26.70 15.86
N GLU A 186 12.79 -27.62 15.99
CA GLU A 186 14.21 -27.22 16.03
C GLU A 186 14.68 -26.78 14.64
N ALA A 187 14.25 -27.47 13.58
CA ALA A 187 14.50 -27.02 12.21
C ALA A 187 13.88 -25.63 11.94
N ALA A 188 12.68 -25.36 12.45
CA ALA A 188 12.07 -24.04 12.34
C ALA A 188 12.87 -22.97 13.09
N ARG A 189 13.40 -23.27 14.28
CA ARG A 189 14.26 -22.36 15.05
C ARG A 189 15.57 -22.06 14.33
N ASP A 190 16.20 -23.08 13.74
CA ASP A 190 17.42 -22.90 12.96
C ASP A 190 17.20 -21.99 11.75
N GLN A 191 16.05 -22.11 11.09
CA GLN A 191 15.65 -21.18 10.03
C GLN A 191 15.54 -19.74 10.57
N VAL A 192 14.89 -19.51 11.72
CA VAL A 192 14.79 -18.17 12.33
C VAL A 192 16.17 -17.59 12.64
N ARG A 193 17.08 -18.40 13.20
CA ARG A 193 18.45 -17.99 13.54
C ARG A 193 19.28 -17.61 12.30
N SER A 194 18.94 -18.16 11.13
CA SER A 194 19.62 -17.86 9.87
C SER A 194 19.21 -16.53 9.23
N TRP A 195 18.14 -15.89 9.69
CA TRP A 195 17.60 -14.69 9.04
C TRP A 195 18.53 -13.48 9.19
N PRO A 196 18.70 -12.66 8.13
CA PRO A 196 19.51 -11.45 8.19
C PRO A 196 19.07 -10.47 9.28
N SER A 197 20.01 -10.02 10.11
CA SER A 197 19.75 -9.03 11.15
C SER A 197 19.71 -7.58 10.62
N ARG A 198 20.40 -7.34 9.49
CA ARG A 198 20.53 -6.02 8.86
C ARG A 198 19.30 -5.58 8.08
N ASP A 199 18.49 -6.53 7.62
CA ASP A 199 17.25 -6.18 6.94
C ASP A 199 16.24 -5.66 7.97
N GLU A 200 15.81 -4.43 7.75
CA GLU A 200 14.91 -3.67 8.63
C GLU A 200 13.45 -3.74 8.18
N TYR A 201 13.11 -4.55 7.17
CA TYR A 201 11.75 -4.64 6.62
C TYR A 201 11.25 -6.08 6.66
N VAL A 202 11.61 -6.91 5.68
CA VAL A 202 11.05 -8.26 5.51
C VAL A 202 11.48 -9.21 6.64
N PHE A 203 12.77 -9.35 6.89
CA PHE A 203 13.28 -10.22 7.94
C PHE A 203 13.15 -9.60 9.33
N ALA A 204 13.10 -8.27 9.44
CA ALA A 204 12.65 -7.63 10.69
C ALA A 204 11.20 -8.02 11.01
N ARG A 205 10.29 -7.99 10.03
CA ARG A 205 8.90 -8.45 10.17
C ARG A 205 8.84 -9.90 10.60
N LEU A 206 9.58 -10.77 9.92
CA LEU A 206 9.60 -12.20 10.21
C LEU A 206 10.14 -12.49 11.61
N ARG A 207 11.21 -11.81 12.05
CA ARG A 207 11.73 -11.94 13.42
C ARG A 207 10.71 -11.52 14.47
N ILE A 208 10.04 -10.38 14.28
CA ILE A 208 8.96 -9.91 15.16
C ILE A 208 7.83 -10.94 15.24
N TRP A 209 7.42 -11.45 14.08
CA TRP A 209 6.38 -12.49 13.99
C TRP A 209 6.82 -13.78 14.71
N ALA A 210 8.02 -14.29 14.46
CA ALA A 210 8.51 -15.54 15.04
C ALA A 210 8.62 -15.47 16.57
N ALA A 211 9.10 -14.33 17.10
CA ALA A 211 9.10 -14.06 18.53
C ALA A 211 7.68 -14.07 19.09
N GLY A 212 6.74 -13.34 18.47
CA GLY A 212 5.33 -13.28 18.88
C GLY A 212 4.60 -14.63 18.81
N ALA A 213 4.79 -15.39 17.73
CA ALA A 213 4.11 -16.65 17.46
C ALA A 213 4.64 -17.83 18.30
N GLY A 214 5.79 -17.69 18.98
CA GLY A 214 6.33 -18.72 19.87
C GLY A 214 7.18 -19.77 19.19
N LEU A 215 7.72 -19.46 18.02
CA LEU A 215 8.72 -20.32 17.40
C LEU A 215 10.01 -20.31 18.24
N LEU A 216 10.30 -19.17 18.87
CA LEU A 216 11.44 -18.95 19.75
C LEU A 216 11.09 -19.26 21.21
N ASP A 217 12.07 -19.67 21.99
CA ASP A 217 11.89 -19.71 23.45
C ASP A 217 11.75 -18.28 24.04
N PRO A 218 11.25 -18.11 25.27
CA PRO A 218 11.01 -16.77 25.83
C PRO A 218 12.26 -15.89 25.94
N GLY A 219 13.44 -16.48 26.14
CA GLY A 219 14.71 -15.76 26.21
C GLY A 219 15.15 -15.28 24.82
N GLU A 220 15.08 -16.16 23.83
CA GLU A 220 15.33 -15.83 22.42
C GLU A 220 14.36 -14.76 21.89
N ALA A 221 13.07 -14.83 22.28
CA ALA A 221 12.06 -13.83 21.94
C ALA A 221 12.39 -12.47 22.57
N GLY A 222 12.73 -12.44 23.86
CA GLY A 222 13.18 -11.22 24.56
C GLY A 222 14.40 -10.58 23.89
N ALA A 223 15.43 -11.39 23.60
CA ALA A 223 16.63 -10.95 22.89
C ALA A 223 16.30 -10.41 21.48
N THR A 224 15.37 -11.05 20.77
CA THR A 224 14.92 -10.61 19.44
C THR A 224 14.32 -9.21 19.51
N PHE A 225 13.35 -8.96 20.41
CA PHE A 225 12.73 -7.64 20.57
C PHE A 225 13.74 -6.56 20.99
N LEU A 226 14.69 -6.90 21.88
CA LEU A 226 15.73 -5.98 22.34
C LEU A 226 16.78 -5.69 21.27
N SER A 227 17.02 -6.60 20.33
CA SER A 227 18.01 -6.44 19.24
C SER A 227 17.52 -5.57 18.08
N LEU A 228 16.22 -5.27 18.00
CA LEU A 228 15.67 -4.44 16.92
C LEU A 228 16.32 -3.04 16.95
N SER A 229 16.56 -2.45 15.78
CA SER A 229 17.01 -1.06 15.70
C SER A 229 15.88 -0.11 16.13
N ASP A 230 16.19 1.13 16.50
CA ASP A 230 15.15 2.09 16.85
C ASP A 230 14.22 2.42 15.68
N ARG A 231 14.72 2.33 14.43
CA ARG A 231 13.87 2.47 13.25
C ARG A 231 12.85 1.35 13.16
N VAL A 232 13.26 0.10 13.37
CA VAL A 232 12.35 -1.06 13.33
C VAL A 232 11.39 -1.04 14.52
N PHE A 233 11.91 -0.75 15.72
CA PHE A 233 11.12 -0.77 16.93
C PHE A 233 10.08 0.36 16.92
N TRP A 234 10.48 1.61 16.62
CA TRP A 234 9.59 2.79 16.70
C TRP A 234 8.88 3.13 15.39
N GLY A 235 9.37 2.65 14.25
CA GLY A 235 8.82 2.97 12.94
C GLY A 235 7.38 2.49 12.74
N SER A 236 6.66 3.20 11.87
CA SER A 236 5.27 2.91 11.53
C SER A 236 5.09 1.56 10.84
N VAL A 237 6.08 1.12 10.05
CA VAL A 237 6.04 -0.14 9.29
C VAL A 237 5.69 -1.31 10.20
N HIS A 238 6.45 -1.54 11.27
CA HIS A 238 6.27 -2.71 12.14
C HIS A 238 5.32 -2.50 13.31
N ASN A 239 4.83 -1.28 13.52
CA ASN A 239 4.17 -0.86 14.75
C ASN A 239 3.04 -1.80 15.18
N ARG A 240 2.08 -2.10 14.30
CA ARG A 240 0.98 -3.04 14.61
C ARG A 240 1.50 -4.42 15.01
N ASP A 241 2.22 -5.12 14.12
CA ASP A 241 2.65 -6.50 14.38
C ASP A 241 3.59 -6.59 15.59
N LEU A 242 4.41 -5.56 15.85
CA LEU A 242 5.26 -5.49 17.03
C LEU A 242 4.44 -5.37 18.32
N LEU A 243 3.45 -4.48 18.37
CA LEU A 243 2.61 -4.31 19.55
C LEU A 243 1.85 -5.59 19.89
N TYR A 244 1.30 -6.26 18.88
CA TYR A 244 0.67 -7.56 19.07
C TYR A 244 1.67 -8.65 19.51
N ALA A 245 2.85 -8.72 18.89
CA ALA A 245 3.88 -9.69 19.27
C ALA A 245 4.35 -9.49 20.72
N LEU A 246 4.53 -8.24 21.15
CA LEU A 246 4.86 -7.89 22.53
C LEU A 246 3.73 -8.30 23.47
N ARG A 247 2.48 -7.94 23.17
CA ARG A 247 1.30 -8.29 23.97
C ARG A 247 1.23 -9.81 24.22
N ASP A 248 1.31 -10.59 23.14
CA ASP A 248 1.13 -12.03 23.20
C ASP A 248 2.24 -12.73 23.98
N ARG A 249 3.48 -12.22 23.90
CA ARG A 249 4.63 -12.84 24.56
C ARG A 249 4.95 -12.30 25.93
N TRP A 250 4.35 -11.16 26.32
CA TRP A 250 4.80 -10.40 27.49
C TRP A 250 4.86 -11.23 28.78
N ALA A 251 3.84 -12.08 29.01
CA ALA A 251 3.73 -12.88 30.23
C ALA A 251 4.82 -13.97 30.33
N ASP A 252 5.31 -14.47 29.19
CA ASP A 252 6.34 -15.51 29.12
C ASP A 252 7.75 -14.95 29.33
N LEU A 253 7.94 -13.64 29.07
CA LEU A 253 9.24 -13.00 29.16
C LEU A 253 9.77 -12.95 30.59
N SER A 254 11.09 -13.14 30.71
CA SER A 254 11.79 -13.01 31.98
C SER A 254 11.60 -11.61 32.57
N LEU A 255 11.69 -11.47 33.89
CA LEU A 255 11.57 -10.17 34.54
C LEU A 255 12.66 -9.19 34.05
N ASN A 256 13.85 -9.69 33.72
CA ASN A 256 14.94 -8.87 33.21
C ASN A 256 14.62 -8.34 31.81
N ASP A 257 14.12 -9.19 30.91
CA ASP A 257 13.77 -8.78 29.55
C ASP A 257 12.60 -7.80 29.55
N ARG A 258 11.58 -8.05 30.38
CA ARG A 258 10.47 -7.10 30.58
C ARG A 258 10.99 -5.75 31.04
N LYS A 259 11.83 -5.69 32.07
CA LYS A 259 12.40 -4.42 32.54
C LYS A 259 13.22 -3.72 31.44
N ALA A 260 13.99 -4.44 30.65
CA ALA A 260 14.75 -3.86 29.55
C ALA A 260 13.83 -3.29 28.45
N LEU A 261 12.77 -4.01 28.10
CA LEU A 261 11.75 -3.56 27.14
C LEU A 261 10.95 -2.37 27.68
N GLU A 262 10.62 -2.36 28.97
CA GLU A 262 9.99 -1.24 29.65
C GLU A 262 10.88 0.01 29.58
N GLN A 263 12.16 -0.11 29.92
CA GLN A 263 13.11 1.00 29.78
C GLN A 263 13.18 1.50 28.33
N ARG A 264 13.16 0.58 27.36
CA ARG A 264 13.10 0.95 25.95
C ARG A 264 11.82 1.71 25.61
N LEU A 265 10.65 1.25 26.04
CA LEU A 265 9.36 1.91 25.82
C LEU A 265 9.26 3.29 26.51
N LEU A 266 9.95 3.48 27.63
CA LEU A 266 9.96 4.73 28.38
C LEU A 266 10.91 5.78 27.78
N THR A 267 12.07 5.36 27.27
CA THR A 267 13.17 6.26 26.89
C THR A 267 13.43 6.34 25.40
N GLY A 268 13.00 5.33 24.63
CA GLY A 268 13.24 5.24 23.19
C GLY A 268 12.38 6.19 22.37
N SER A 269 12.79 6.39 21.12
CA SER A 269 12.04 7.17 20.12
C SER A 269 12.49 6.81 18.71
N TYR A 270 11.70 7.18 17.70
CA TYR A 270 12.11 7.07 16.31
C TYR A 270 13.25 8.07 16.00
N PRO A 271 14.29 7.67 15.24
CA PRO A 271 15.41 8.54 14.89
C PRO A 271 15.02 9.55 13.79
N TRP A 272 14.23 10.56 14.15
CA TRP A 272 13.84 11.66 13.25
C TRP A 272 15.06 12.45 12.73
N SER A 273 15.00 12.99 11.51
CA SER A 273 16.00 13.95 11.01
C SER A 273 15.96 15.26 11.83
N VAL A 274 17.05 16.03 11.81
CA VAL A 274 17.38 17.08 12.80
C VAL A 274 16.58 18.38 12.61
N ASP A 275 15.76 18.48 11.57
CA ASP A 275 15.37 19.77 11.00
C ASP A 275 14.22 20.53 11.70
N VAL A 276 13.62 20.00 12.79
CA VAL A 276 12.66 20.79 13.61
C VAL A 276 12.78 20.50 15.12
N PRO A 277 13.56 21.31 15.89
CA PRO A 277 13.64 21.20 17.34
C PRO A 277 12.34 21.66 18.02
N GLY A 278 11.76 20.83 18.90
CA GLY A 278 10.52 21.10 19.65
C GLY A 278 9.38 20.14 19.29
N GLU A 279 9.14 19.90 18.00
CA GLU A 279 8.16 18.90 17.54
C GLU A 279 8.60 17.46 17.87
N ARG A 280 9.91 17.22 17.98
CA ARG A 280 10.46 15.89 18.26
C ARG A 280 10.11 15.38 19.66
N GLU A 281 10.19 16.22 20.69
CA GLU A 281 9.96 15.77 22.07
C GLU A 281 8.48 15.46 22.29
N GLU A 282 7.60 16.33 21.77
CA GLU A 282 6.16 16.09 21.74
C GLU A 282 5.82 14.83 20.92
N ALA A 283 6.36 14.70 19.70
CA ALA A 283 6.12 13.51 18.86
C ALA A 283 6.62 12.22 19.54
N SER A 284 7.82 12.23 20.12
CA SER A 284 8.35 11.09 20.85
C SER A 284 7.52 10.76 22.09
N ALA A 285 6.99 11.77 22.78
CA ALA A 285 6.06 11.57 23.89
C ALA A 285 4.72 11.00 23.40
N ARG A 286 4.18 11.48 22.27
CA ARG A 286 2.97 10.94 21.63
C ARG A 286 3.13 9.48 21.23
N ASP A 287 4.25 9.10 20.62
CA ASP A 287 4.52 7.73 20.18
C ASP A 287 4.61 6.78 21.38
N ARG A 288 5.39 7.14 22.40
CA ARG A 288 5.51 6.39 23.66
C ARG A 288 4.16 6.25 24.33
N LEU A 289 3.42 7.35 24.48
CA LEU A 289 2.11 7.38 25.12
C LEU A 289 1.09 6.51 24.39
N SER A 290 1.06 6.55 23.05
CA SER A 290 0.15 5.74 22.24
C SER A 290 0.40 4.25 22.41
N ARG A 291 1.68 3.83 22.39
CA ARG A 291 2.05 2.42 22.56
C ARG A 291 1.81 1.92 23.98
N LEU A 292 2.18 2.71 24.99
CA LEU A 292 1.93 2.39 26.39
C LEU A 292 0.44 2.25 26.68
N HIS A 293 -0.38 3.20 26.19
CA HIS A 293 -1.84 3.16 26.27
C HIS A 293 -2.39 1.90 25.63
N TRP A 294 -1.94 1.56 24.41
CA TRP A 294 -2.41 0.38 23.70
C TRP A 294 -2.04 -0.90 24.46
N LEU A 295 -0.76 -1.09 24.81
CA LEU A 295 -0.31 -2.29 25.52
C LEU A 295 -1.06 -2.49 26.85
N SER A 296 -1.21 -1.44 27.66
CA SER A 296 -1.94 -1.53 28.93
C SER A 296 -3.42 -1.85 28.73
N THR A 297 -4.08 -1.23 27.74
CA THR A 297 -5.49 -1.48 27.40
C THR A 297 -5.70 -2.94 26.99
N TYR A 298 -4.72 -3.56 26.33
CA TYR A 298 -4.77 -4.95 25.89
C TYR A 298 -4.08 -5.93 26.87
N GLY A 299 -3.98 -5.58 28.15
CA GLY A 299 -3.66 -6.52 29.23
C GLY A 299 -2.17 -6.70 29.55
N VAL A 300 -1.29 -5.89 28.98
CA VAL A 300 0.15 -5.92 29.31
C VAL A 300 0.37 -5.31 30.70
N ALA A 301 0.85 -6.13 31.64
CA ALA A 301 1.18 -5.71 32.99
C ALA A 301 2.64 -5.24 33.09
N PHE A 302 2.83 -3.95 33.38
CA PHE A 302 4.13 -3.33 33.58
C PHE A 302 4.59 -3.41 35.03
N THR A 303 5.91 -3.38 35.25
CA THR A 303 6.51 -3.37 36.60
C THR A 303 6.55 -1.98 37.24
N PHE A 304 6.32 -0.92 36.45
CA PHE A 304 6.25 0.46 36.89
C PHE A 304 4.81 0.98 36.93
N ASN A 305 4.61 2.15 37.55
CA ASN A 305 3.32 2.82 37.60
C ASN A 305 2.98 3.44 36.24
N ILE A 306 2.17 2.71 35.46
CA ILE A 306 1.77 3.10 34.12
C ILE A 306 0.95 4.40 34.10
N ASP A 307 0.07 4.60 35.07
CA ASP A 307 -0.82 5.77 35.12
C ASP A 307 -0.03 7.06 35.34
N GLU A 308 0.92 7.03 36.28
CA GLU A 308 1.81 8.16 36.56
C GLU A 308 2.71 8.49 35.36
N THR A 309 3.23 7.46 34.70
CA THR A 309 4.04 7.62 33.49
C THR A 309 3.22 8.24 32.35
N MET A 310 2.01 7.74 32.10
CA MET A 310 1.13 8.26 31.07
C MET A 310 0.70 9.70 31.37
N GLN A 311 0.46 10.06 32.63
CA GLN A 311 0.19 11.45 33.03
C GLN A 311 1.38 12.37 32.75
N THR A 312 2.60 11.91 33.04
CA THR A 312 3.83 12.64 32.74
C THR A 312 4.00 12.85 31.23
N LEU A 313 3.77 11.83 30.41
CA LEU A 313 3.87 11.96 28.95
C LEU A 313 2.78 12.88 28.38
N ARG A 314 1.57 12.89 28.96
CA ARG A 314 0.47 13.79 28.55
C ARG A 314 0.79 15.26 28.79
N SER A 315 1.56 15.60 29.82
CA SER A 315 1.95 17.00 30.06
C SER A 315 2.93 17.51 29.00
N VAL A 316 3.77 16.62 28.45
CA VAL A 316 4.68 16.89 27.33
C VAL A 316 3.95 16.86 25.98
N ALA A 317 2.94 16.01 25.84
CA ALA A 317 2.14 15.83 24.63
C ALA A 317 0.65 16.21 24.82
N PRO A 318 0.32 17.50 25.01
CA PRO A 318 -1.04 17.93 25.31
C PRO A 318 -2.02 17.72 24.15
N ARG A 319 -1.53 17.58 22.91
CA ARG A 319 -2.36 17.30 21.72
C ARG A 319 -2.75 15.82 21.57
N TRP A 320 -2.16 14.93 22.36
CA TRP A 320 -2.46 13.51 22.28
C TRP A 320 -3.91 13.21 22.65
N THR A 321 -4.55 12.29 21.94
CA THR A 321 -5.92 11.86 22.24
C THR A 321 -6.01 10.36 22.53
N THR A 322 -6.99 9.96 23.33
CA THR A 322 -7.27 8.52 23.57
C THR A 322 -7.60 7.79 22.26
N HIS A 323 -8.16 8.48 21.26
CA HIS A 323 -8.36 7.92 19.94
C HIS A 323 -7.04 7.49 19.28
N GLU A 324 -6.00 8.33 19.33
CA GLU A 324 -4.66 7.98 18.82
C GLU A 324 -4.07 6.78 19.57
N GLY A 325 -4.21 6.72 20.89
CA GLY A 325 -3.82 5.56 21.69
C GLY A 325 -4.52 4.27 21.27
N ASN A 326 -5.84 4.33 21.07
CA ASN A 326 -6.61 3.18 20.60
C ASN A 326 -6.25 2.79 19.15
N ALA A 327 -5.87 3.78 18.33
CA ALA A 327 -5.48 3.60 16.94
C ALA A 327 -4.03 3.13 16.75
N ALA A 328 -3.24 3.03 17.83
CA ALA A 328 -1.81 2.74 17.76
C ALA A 328 -1.47 1.43 17.03
N ALA A 329 -2.34 0.43 17.03
CA ALA A 329 -2.14 -0.82 16.29
C ALA A 329 -3.17 -1.03 15.18
N VAL A 330 -3.74 0.04 14.59
CA VAL A 330 -4.66 -0.07 13.45
C VAL A 330 -3.94 -0.61 12.22
N SER A 331 -4.64 -1.39 11.40
CA SER A 331 -4.09 -1.93 10.15
C SER A 331 -3.82 -0.79 9.16
N ASN A 332 -2.67 -0.86 8.49
CA ASN A 332 -2.31 0.05 7.40
C ASN A 332 -2.74 -0.49 6.02
N ALA A 333 -3.47 -1.60 5.96
CA ALA A 333 -4.04 -2.12 4.73
C ALA A 333 -5.12 -1.15 4.21
N PRO A 334 -5.11 -0.77 2.92
CA PRO A 334 -6.15 0.06 2.34
C PRO A 334 -7.50 -0.66 2.44
N GLU A 335 -8.48 0.00 3.05
CA GLU A 335 -9.87 -0.45 2.99
C GLU A 335 -10.48 0.02 1.67
N VAL A 336 -10.80 -0.92 0.78
CA VAL A 336 -11.58 -0.61 -0.43
C VAL A 336 -13.06 -0.60 -0.04
N PHE A 337 -13.68 0.56 -0.14
CA PHE A 337 -15.12 0.71 0.06
C PHE A 337 -15.77 1.28 -1.20
N SER A 338 -16.97 0.78 -1.50
CA SER A 338 -17.83 1.43 -2.49
C SER A 338 -18.37 2.73 -1.89
N ILE A 339 -18.21 3.82 -2.63
CA ILE A 339 -18.80 5.10 -2.28
C ILE A 339 -20.18 5.14 -2.94
N SER A 340 -21.23 5.33 -2.15
CA SER A 340 -22.58 5.48 -2.69
C SER A 340 -22.77 6.91 -3.19
N THR A 341 -23.26 7.08 -4.42
CA THR A 341 -23.60 8.41 -4.94
C THR A 341 -25.01 8.81 -4.49
N ASP A 342 -25.14 9.89 -3.72
CA ASP A 342 -26.42 10.52 -3.39
C ASP A 342 -26.74 11.59 -4.42
N THR A 343 -27.64 11.27 -5.36
CA THR A 343 -28.08 12.18 -6.43
C THR A 343 -29.36 12.94 -6.07
N ARG A 344 -29.74 13.08 -4.80
CA ARG A 344 -30.96 13.82 -4.45
C ARG A 344 -30.77 15.33 -4.69
N PRO A 345 -31.62 15.96 -5.52
CA PRO A 345 -31.51 17.39 -5.80
C PRO A 345 -32.20 18.27 -4.76
N ASP A 346 -32.81 17.69 -3.70
CA ASP A 346 -33.61 18.41 -2.68
C ASP A 346 -32.96 19.71 -2.19
N PRO A 347 -31.63 19.76 -1.91
CA PRO A 347 -30.96 20.98 -1.44
C PRO A 347 -30.91 22.13 -2.46
N ILE A 348 -31.14 21.85 -3.75
CA ILE A 348 -31.01 22.80 -4.85
C ILE A 348 -32.27 22.95 -5.72
N LEU A 349 -33.33 22.17 -5.47
CA LEU A 349 -34.57 22.21 -6.26
C LEU A 349 -35.21 23.60 -6.25
N GLU A 350 -35.25 24.24 -5.08
CA GLU A 350 -35.86 25.57 -4.88
C GLU A 350 -34.87 26.73 -5.08
N ALA A 351 -33.60 26.45 -5.39
CA ALA A 351 -32.60 27.49 -5.60
C ALA A 351 -32.87 28.28 -6.90
N PRO A 352 -32.74 29.63 -6.91
CA PRO A 352 -32.77 30.43 -8.13
C PRO A 352 -31.71 29.99 -9.14
N VAL A 353 -32.01 30.06 -10.45
CA VAL A 353 -31.11 29.61 -11.53
C VAL A 353 -29.65 30.10 -11.40
N PRO A 354 -29.37 31.36 -11.04
CA PRO A 354 -28.00 31.84 -10.84
C PRO A 354 -27.24 31.13 -9.71
N GLU A 355 -27.96 30.67 -8.68
CA GLU A 355 -27.38 30.11 -7.45
C GLU A 355 -27.22 28.58 -7.50
N ILE A 356 -27.82 27.91 -8.48
CA ILE A 356 -27.87 26.44 -8.56
C ILE A 356 -26.47 25.83 -8.57
N LEU A 357 -25.55 26.34 -9.41
CA LEU A 357 -24.21 25.77 -9.53
C LEU A 357 -23.35 26.01 -8.28
N ARG A 358 -23.48 27.19 -7.66
CA ARG A 358 -22.77 27.52 -6.42
C ARG A 358 -23.25 26.61 -5.28
N ARG A 359 -24.55 26.52 -5.05
CA ARG A 359 -25.13 25.66 -3.99
C ARG A 359 -24.87 24.19 -4.24
N ALA A 360 -24.92 23.75 -5.50
CA ALA A 360 -24.58 22.37 -5.83
C ALA A 360 -23.12 22.03 -5.52
N LYS A 361 -22.19 22.98 -5.68
CA LYS A 361 -20.77 22.80 -5.33
C LYS A 361 -20.53 22.84 -3.82
N GLU A 362 -21.30 23.63 -3.07
CA GLU A 362 -21.22 23.69 -1.61
C GLU A 362 -21.77 22.44 -0.93
N VAL A 363 -22.87 21.91 -1.46
CA VAL A 363 -23.50 20.68 -0.96
C VAL A 363 -22.82 19.43 -1.52
N GLY A 364 -22.28 19.53 -2.73
CA GLY A 364 -21.57 18.47 -3.43
C GLY A 364 -20.22 18.21 -2.79
N ARG A 365 -20.22 17.32 -1.81
CA ARG A 365 -19.05 16.92 -1.04
C ARG A 365 -18.94 15.40 -1.09
N LEU A 366 -17.70 14.93 -1.24
CA LEU A 366 -17.34 13.57 -0.89
C LEU A 366 -17.13 13.49 0.62
N ASP A 367 -17.93 12.65 1.28
CA ASP A 367 -17.77 12.34 2.70
C ASP A 367 -17.16 10.94 2.83
N PHE A 368 -15.85 10.88 3.08
CA PHE A 368 -15.11 9.63 3.23
C PHE A 368 -15.60 8.80 4.42
N ALA A 369 -15.98 9.46 5.53
CA ALA A 369 -16.45 8.77 6.73
C ALA A 369 -17.83 8.16 6.53
N ALA A 370 -18.74 8.91 5.89
CA ALA A 370 -20.08 8.41 5.57
C ALA A 370 -20.12 7.53 4.31
N ARG A 371 -19.01 7.41 3.56
CA ARG A 371 -18.89 6.68 2.29
C ARG A 371 -19.92 7.12 1.25
N ILE A 372 -20.22 8.42 1.21
CA ILE A 372 -21.22 9.00 0.32
C ILE A 372 -20.62 10.17 -0.46
N GLU A 373 -20.79 10.14 -1.78
CA GLU A 373 -20.54 11.28 -2.66
C GLU A 373 -21.86 11.95 -3.02
N ARG A 374 -22.02 13.22 -2.66
CA ARG A 374 -23.25 13.96 -2.98
C ARG A 374 -23.11 14.62 -4.35
N GLU A 375 -23.97 14.25 -5.29
CA GLU A 375 -24.03 14.84 -6.63
C GLU A 375 -25.41 15.47 -6.92
N PRO A 376 -25.82 16.51 -6.17
CA PRO A 376 -27.17 17.07 -6.28
C PRO A 376 -27.46 17.67 -7.68
N PHE A 377 -26.45 18.22 -8.35
CA PHE A 377 -26.61 18.77 -9.71
C PHE A 377 -26.88 17.68 -10.76
N ARG A 378 -26.25 16.50 -10.61
CA ARG A 378 -26.54 15.35 -11.48
C ARG A 378 -27.98 14.90 -11.33
N GLY A 379 -28.46 14.84 -10.08
CA GLY A 379 -29.87 14.63 -9.76
C GLY A 379 -30.80 15.63 -10.45
N LEU A 380 -30.46 16.92 -10.39
CA LEU A 380 -31.24 17.98 -11.03
C LEU A 380 -31.21 17.87 -12.56
N ALA A 381 -30.08 17.50 -13.15
CA ALA A 381 -29.97 17.28 -14.59
C ALA A 381 -30.86 16.12 -15.07
N ILE A 382 -31.03 15.08 -14.26
CA ILE A 382 -31.90 13.95 -14.54
C ILE A 382 -33.38 14.34 -14.36
N GLN A 383 -33.74 14.93 -13.22
CA GLN A 383 -35.14 15.23 -12.88
C GLN A 383 -35.71 16.45 -13.61
N LYS A 384 -34.90 17.52 -13.78
CA LYS A 384 -35.32 18.79 -14.39
C LYS A 384 -34.26 19.30 -15.39
N PRO A 385 -34.03 18.59 -16.51
CA PRO A 385 -32.93 18.86 -17.46
C PRO A 385 -32.96 20.27 -18.05
N VAL A 386 -34.14 20.82 -18.33
CA VAL A 386 -34.28 22.20 -18.85
C VAL A 386 -33.78 23.23 -17.83
N ARG A 387 -34.04 23.02 -16.54
CA ARG A 387 -33.58 23.91 -15.46
C ARG A 387 -32.08 23.81 -15.27
N ALA A 388 -31.53 22.60 -15.29
CA ALA A 388 -30.08 22.37 -15.22
C ALA A 388 -29.35 23.03 -16.41
N LEU A 389 -29.88 22.89 -17.62
CA LEU A 389 -29.33 23.56 -18.82
C LEU A 389 -29.45 25.08 -18.74
N GLY A 390 -30.51 25.60 -18.11
CA GLY A 390 -30.66 27.02 -17.80
C GLY A 390 -29.55 27.54 -16.88
N ALA A 391 -29.18 26.77 -15.85
CA ALA A 391 -28.08 27.11 -14.94
C ALA A 391 -26.72 27.14 -15.66
N LEU A 392 -26.46 26.14 -16.51
CA LEU A 392 -25.26 26.08 -17.35
C LEU A 392 -25.19 27.25 -18.35
N THR A 393 -26.33 27.60 -18.95
CA THR A 393 -26.42 28.72 -19.88
C THR A 393 -26.19 30.06 -19.17
N HIS A 394 -26.67 30.20 -17.94
CA HIS A 394 -26.43 31.39 -17.13
C HIS A 394 -24.93 31.55 -16.83
N ALA A 395 -24.26 30.50 -16.36
CA ALA A 395 -22.81 30.51 -16.12
C ALA A 395 -22.02 30.87 -17.40
N ALA A 396 -22.37 30.27 -18.53
CA ALA A 396 -21.73 30.54 -19.82
C ALA A 396 -21.86 32.01 -20.26
N ARG A 397 -23.00 32.65 -20.00
CA ARG A 397 -23.20 34.08 -20.29
C ARG A 397 -22.36 34.99 -19.40
N SER A 398 -22.07 34.55 -18.18
CA SER A 398 -21.15 35.23 -17.26
C SER A 398 -19.67 34.92 -17.54
N GLY A 399 -19.36 34.22 -18.63
CA GLY A 399 -18.00 33.87 -19.06
C GLY A 399 -17.43 32.61 -18.42
N ASP A 400 -18.21 31.87 -17.62
CA ASP A 400 -17.77 30.65 -16.95
C ASP A 400 -18.26 29.39 -17.67
N ALA A 401 -17.38 28.41 -17.83
CA ALA A 401 -17.67 27.11 -18.44
C ALA A 401 -17.27 25.98 -17.48
N PRO A 402 -18.03 25.75 -16.39
CA PRO A 402 -17.66 24.79 -15.36
C PRO A 402 -17.69 23.36 -15.90
N ARG A 403 -16.50 22.78 -16.14
CA ARG A 403 -16.33 21.44 -16.73
C ARG A 403 -17.04 20.34 -15.96
N TRP A 404 -17.01 20.40 -14.62
CA TRP A 404 -17.68 19.43 -13.75
C TRP A 404 -19.20 19.41 -13.99
N ALA A 405 -19.84 20.58 -14.10
CA ALA A 405 -21.29 20.69 -14.24
C ALA A 405 -21.74 20.27 -15.65
N TRP A 406 -20.99 20.67 -16.68
CA TRP A 406 -21.22 20.18 -18.05
C TRP A 406 -21.05 18.67 -18.15
N SER A 407 -20.01 18.10 -17.51
CA SER A 407 -19.80 16.66 -17.50
C SER A 407 -20.94 15.92 -16.78
N ALA A 408 -21.37 16.40 -15.62
CA ALA A 408 -22.50 15.84 -14.88
C ALA A 408 -23.81 15.90 -15.67
N PHE A 409 -24.04 16.98 -16.42
CA PHE A 409 -25.23 17.13 -17.28
C PHE A 409 -25.18 16.19 -18.50
N LEU A 410 -24.06 16.14 -19.22
CA LEU A 410 -23.92 15.36 -20.46
C LEU A 410 -23.83 13.85 -20.22
N ARG A 411 -23.37 13.42 -19.03
CA ARG A 411 -23.34 12.01 -18.63
C ARG A 411 -24.63 11.54 -17.95
N GLY A 412 -25.68 12.37 -17.93
CA GLY A 412 -26.97 11.99 -17.36
C GLY A 412 -27.59 10.80 -18.10
N GLU A 413 -28.12 9.84 -17.36
CA GLU A 413 -28.70 8.61 -17.94
C GLU A 413 -29.94 8.88 -18.82
N THR A 414 -30.59 10.03 -18.65
CA THR A 414 -31.72 10.45 -19.50
C THR A 414 -31.29 11.06 -20.84
N ARG A 415 -30.00 11.35 -21.05
CA ARG A 415 -29.51 12.02 -22.28
C ARG A 415 -29.75 11.20 -23.57
N PRO A 416 -29.62 9.86 -23.60
CA PRO A 416 -29.88 9.07 -24.81
C PRO A 416 -31.34 9.15 -25.31
N SER A 417 -32.29 9.50 -24.44
CA SER A 417 -33.72 9.62 -24.78
C SER A 417 -34.18 11.06 -24.99
N ASP A 418 -33.25 12.03 -25.04
CA ASP A 418 -33.59 13.43 -25.30
C ASP A 418 -34.22 13.62 -26.69
N SER A 419 -35.24 14.48 -26.77
CA SER A 419 -35.80 14.90 -28.06
C SER A 419 -34.76 15.61 -28.93
N LEU A 420 -34.91 15.49 -30.27
CA LEU A 420 -34.04 16.19 -31.24
C LEU A 420 -33.94 17.70 -30.98
N ARG A 421 -35.03 18.32 -30.50
CA ARG A 421 -35.05 19.73 -30.11
C ARG A 421 -34.12 20.02 -28.93
N MET A 422 -34.13 19.17 -27.91
CA MET A 422 -33.26 19.30 -26.74
C MET A 422 -31.79 19.13 -27.12
N ILE A 423 -31.49 18.11 -27.95
CA ILE A 423 -30.14 17.86 -28.48
C ILE A 423 -29.64 19.08 -29.26
N ALA A 424 -30.45 19.63 -30.17
CA ALA A 424 -30.07 20.83 -30.94
C ALA A 424 -29.77 22.03 -30.04
N VAL A 425 -30.53 22.23 -28.95
CA VAL A 425 -30.27 23.30 -27.98
C VAL A 425 -28.97 23.05 -27.22
N ILE A 426 -28.69 21.81 -26.79
CA ILE A 426 -27.44 21.46 -26.10
C ILE A 426 -26.24 21.73 -27.00
N VAL A 427 -26.25 21.22 -28.24
CA VAL A 427 -25.18 21.43 -29.22
C VAL A 427 -24.98 22.93 -29.50
N GLY A 428 -26.07 23.68 -29.73
CA GLY A 428 -26.00 25.12 -29.97
C GLY A 428 -25.51 25.93 -28.77
N ARG A 429 -25.54 25.38 -27.56
CA ARG A 429 -24.95 26.00 -26.36
C ARG A 429 -23.48 25.62 -26.20
N LEU A 430 -23.10 24.37 -26.47
CA LEU A 430 -21.71 23.91 -26.46
C LEU A 430 -20.85 24.68 -27.46
N GLN A 431 -21.37 24.93 -28.67
CA GLN A 431 -20.68 25.73 -29.70
C GLN A 431 -20.42 27.18 -29.30
N ARG A 432 -21.15 27.70 -28.31
CA ARG A 432 -21.06 29.08 -27.82
C ARG A 432 -20.32 29.19 -26.49
N LEU A 433 -19.75 28.08 -26.00
CA LEU A 433 -18.92 28.13 -24.81
C LEU A 433 -17.67 28.94 -25.11
N PRO A 434 -17.21 29.78 -24.16
CA PRO A 434 -15.93 30.44 -24.30
C PRO A 434 -14.83 29.38 -24.50
N PRO A 435 -13.80 29.65 -25.32
CA PRO A 435 -12.65 28.75 -25.41
C PRO A 435 -12.11 28.52 -23.99
N PRO A 436 -11.61 27.31 -23.68
CA PRO A 436 -11.09 27.05 -22.35
C PRO A 436 -10.08 28.15 -22.00
N PRO A 437 -10.13 28.72 -20.79
CA PRO A 437 -9.13 29.70 -20.39
C PRO A 437 -7.76 29.07 -20.66
N ARG A 438 -6.87 29.80 -21.35
CA ARG A 438 -5.45 29.44 -21.40
C ARG A 438 -5.04 29.31 -19.95
N SER A 439 -4.87 28.08 -19.48
CA SER A 439 -4.68 27.81 -18.06
C SER A 439 -3.32 28.37 -17.66
N SER A 440 -3.31 29.61 -17.21
CA SER A 440 -2.33 30.11 -16.26
C SER A 440 -2.41 29.20 -15.04
N ARG A 441 -1.38 28.37 -14.89
CA ARG A 441 -0.82 27.89 -13.63
C ARG A 441 -1.85 27.77 -12.50
N HIS A 442 -2.53 26.64 -12.45
CA HIS A 442 -2.77 25.97 -11.19
C HIS A 442 -2.49 24.50 -11.44
N CYS A 443 -1.26 24.10 -11.08
CA CYS A 443 -1.03 22.73 -10.69
C CYS A 443 -2.16 22.36 -9.74
N LEU A 444 -2.99 21.40 -10.13
CA LEU A 444 -3.51 20.48 -9.13
C LEU A 444 -2.26 20.01 -8.39
N PRO A 445 -2.19 20.10 -7.05
CA PRO A 445 -1.17 19.36 -6.36
C PRO A 445 -1.42 17.92 -6.78
N GLY A 446 -0.47 17.37 -7.55
CA GLY A 446 -0.28 15.94 -7.57
C GLY A 446 -0.30 15.51 -6.11
N LEU A 447 -0.97 14.39 -5.85
CA LEU A 447 -0.87 13.67 -4.59
C LEU A 447 0.61 13.34 -4.36
N ARG A 448 1.38 14.32 -3.90
CA ARG A 448 2.42 14.12 -2.91
C ARG A 448 1.64 13.69 -1.69
N LEU A 449 1.69 12.39 -1.41
CA LEU A 449 1.66 11.92 -0.05
C LEU A 449 2.88 12.54 0.62
N ASP A 450 2.76 13.82 0.99
CA ASP A 450 3.60 14.39 2.02
C ASP A 450 3.18 13.66 3.30
N GLU A 451 4.07 12.76 3.71
CA GLU A 451 4.22 12.30 5.08
C GLU A 451 4.08 13.52 6.03
N GLY A 452 3.10 13.47 6.93
CA GLY A 452 2.90 14.52 7.93
C GLY A 452 1.59 14.43 8.68
N TYR A 453 1.63 13.79 9.85
CA TYR A 453 0.64 13.76 10.94
C TYR A 453 -0.67 12.97 10.67
N SER A 454 -1.18 12.13 11.58
CA SER A 454 -1.14 12.16 13.06
C SER A 454 -1.05 10.77 13.71
#